data_AF-A0A7L3Y1D1-F1
#
_entry.id   AF-A0A7L3Y1D1-F1
#
_cell.length_a   1.000
_cell.length_b   1.000
_cell.length_c   1.000
_cell.angle_alpha   90.00
_cell.angle_beta   90.00
_cell.angle_gamma   90.00
#
_symmetry.space_group_name_H-M   'P 1'
#
loop_
_entity.id
_entity.type
_entity.pdbx_description
1 polymer ?
#
loop_
_entity_poly.entity_id
_entity_poly.type
_entity_poly.pdbx_seq_one_letter_code
_entity_poly.pdbx_strand_id
1 'polypeptide(L)'
;RKELILSGTLNPLKDLHLGKLALTKFPKSPETWIHRRWVLQQLIQENSLPSLVTKGNLGAAPLERIHRLVQEEMNVCSEAAGRYPSNYNAWSHRIWVLQHLGKLTVKVLLDELSSTKYWVSMHVSDHSGFHYRQFLLKSLIGRTVTDNNVLVQNQMVNEQNPSLQKEEESAGAEAACVEEQNVDLPCRLEEELELCTELIDSYPGHETLWCHSDETLNNSHNSPATSHMAQAMDVDGLNESSSKQGYTQETKRLKRAPMQDSLGPEMEYRFIDKVLSTCRDADQARFATAYRKWLVTFLGQ
;
A
#
# COMPACT_ATOMS: atom_id res chain seq x y z
N ARG A 1 4.20 7.44 31.54
CA ARG A 1 4.21 8.26 30.30
C ARG A 1 2.81 8.41 29.71
N LYS A 2 2.10 7.33 29.38
CA LYS A 2 0.70 7.40 28.87
C LYS A 2 -0.23 8.24 29.77
N GLU A 3 -0.19 8.02 31.09
CA GLU A 3 -0.94 8.82 32.08
C GLU A 3 -0.60 10.33 32.07
N LEU A 4 0.68 10.67 31.82
CA LEU A 4 1.11 12.08 31.74
C LEU A 4 0.57 12.75 30.49
N ILE A 5 0.41 12.00 29.40
CA ILE A 5 -0.22 12.48 28.17
C ILE A 5 -1.73 12.67 28.40
N LEU A 6 -2.40 11.68 28.99
CA LEU A 6 -3.85 11.74 29.27
C LEU A 6 -4.23 12.86 30.25
N SER A 7 -3.36 13.17 31.21
CA SER A 7 -3.55 14.29 32.15
C SER A 7 -3.18 15.66 31.56
N GLY A 8 -2.70 15.73 30.31
CA GLY A 8 -2.26 16.96 29.66
C GLY A 8 -0.90 17.50 30.15
N THR A 9 -0.25 16.83 31.10
CA THR A 9 1.06 17.23 31.66
C THR A 9 2.19 17.09 30.63
N LEU A 10 2.11 16.08 29.76
CA LEU A 10 3.10 15.79 28.73
C LEU A 10 2.52 16.02 27.33
N ASN A 11 3.13 16.93 26.58
CA ASN A 11 2.73 17.21 25.20
C ASN A 11 3.00 15.99 24.29
N PRO A 12 1.99 15.46 23.57
CA PRO A 12 2.14 14.30 22.70
C PRO A 12 3.22 14.46 21.61
N LEU A 13 3.35 15.65 21.01
CA LEU A 13 4.35 15.90 19.96
C LEU A 13 5.78 15.86 20.50
N LYS A 14 6.00 16.35 21.73
CA LYS A 14 7.30 16.21 22.41
C LYS A 14 7.61 14.75 22.73
N ASP A 15 6.59 13.97 23.09
CA ASP A 15 6.74 12.54 23.36
C ASP A 15 7.06 11.73 22.08
N LEU A 16 6.44 12.08 20.94
CA LEU A 16 6.82 11.57 19.62
C LEU A 16 8.26 11.93 19.25
N HIS A 17 8.72 13.13 19.54
CA HIS A 17 10.10 13.54 19.30
C HIS A 17 11.09 12.69 20.13
N LEU A 18 10.79 12.45 21.40
CA LEU A 18 11.58 11.53 22.23
C LEU A 18 11.62 10.12 21.64
N GLY A 19 10.49 9.62 21.14
CA GLY A 19 10.43 8.34 20.42
C GLY A 19 11.33 8.31 19.18
N LYS A 20 11.33 9.39 18.38
CA LYS A 20 12.22 9.53 17.21
C LYS A 20 13.68 9.43 17.62
N LEU A 21 14.09 10.13 18.68
CA LEU A 21 15.45 10.05 19.22
C LEU A 21 15.81 8.62 19.67
N ALA A 22 14.90 7.93 20.37
CA ALA A 22 15.12 6.55 20.78
C ALA A 22 15.34 5.60 19.59
N LEU A 23 14.58 5.77 18.51
CA LEU A 23 14.72 4.97 17.28
C LEU A 23 16.05 5.20 16.56
N THR A 24 16.75 6.31 16.79
CA THR A 24 18.12 6.49 16.25
C THR A 24 19.14 5.53 16.86
N LYS A 25 18.86 4.99 18.05
CA LYS A 25 19.71 4.02 18.76
C LYS A 25 19.12 2.62 18.76
N PHE A 26 17.81 2.50 18.88
CA PHE A 26 17.09 1.24 18.93
C PHE A 26 16.02 1.17 17.83
N PRO A 27 16.40 1.11 16.54
CA PRO A 27 15.48 1.24 15.40
C PRO A 27 14.44 0.11 15.31
N LYS A 28 14.70 -1.03 15.96
CA LYS A 28 13.80 -2.18 16.01
C LYS A 28 12.96 -2.27 17.28
N SER A 29 13.07 -1.33 18.22
CA SER A 29 12.39 -1.40 19.52
C SER A 29 10.86 -1.50 19.37
N PRO A 30 10.24 -2.68 19.63
CA PRO A 30 8.80 -2.85 19.44
C PRO A 30 8.00 -1.91 20.34
N GLU A 31 8.41 -1.79 21.61
CA GLU A 31 7.80 -0.89 22.59
C GLU A 31 7.76 0.57 22.12
N THR A 32 8.81 1.02 21.44
CA THR A 32 8.88 2.39 20.92
C THR A 32 7.87 2.59 19.80
N TRP A 33 7.73 1.62 18.88
CA TRP A 33 6.75 1.68 17.79
C TRP A 33 5.31 1.53 18.27
N ILE A 34 5.04 0.61 19.20
CA ILE A 34 3.71 0.40 19.81
C ILE A 34 3.28 1.67 20.55
N HIS A 35 4.16 2.24 21.38
CA HIS A 35 3.86 3.48 22.07
C HIS A 35 3.66 4.64 21.09
N ARG A 36 4.46 4.73 20.03
CA ARG A 36 4.30 5.74 18.98
C ARG A 36 2.93 5.66 18.30
N ARG A 37 2.45 4.46 17.93
CA ARG A 37 1.09 4.26 17.39
C ARG A 37 0.02 4.73 18.38
N TRP A 38 0.16 4.38 19.66
CA TRP A 38 -0.77 4.83 20.71
C TRP A 38 -0.83 6.36 20.80
N VAL A 39 0.31 7.06 20.78
CA VAL A 39 0.35 8.53 20.83
C VAL A 39 -0.30 9.14 19.58
N LEU A 40 -0.04 8.60 18.39
CA LEU A 40 -0.67 9.05 17.15
C LEU A 40 -2.20 8.87 17.19
N GLN A 41 -2.70 7.78 17.76
CA GLN A 41 -4.15 7.58 17.95
C GLN A 41 -4.78 8.66 18.84
N GLN A 42 -4.12 9.06 19.93
CA GLN A 42 -4.61 10.15 20.79
C GLN A 42 -4.72 11.46 20.01
N LEU A 43 -3.68 11.79 19.22
CA LEU A 43 -3.65 12.99 18.38
C LEU A 43 -4.75 13.00 17.31
N ILE A 44 -5.13 11.84 16.77
CA ILE A 44 -6.23 11.74 15.80
C ILE A 44 -7.57 11.99 16.49
N GLN A 45 -7.82 11.37 17.65
CA GLN A 45 -9.07 11.50 18.40
C GLN A 45 -9.31 12.95 18.85
N GLU A 46 -8.26 13.65 19.30
CA GLU A 46 -8.35 15.07 19.66
C GLU A 46 -8.76 15.96 18.48
N ASN A 47 -8.35 15.64 17.25
CA ASN A 47 -8.70 16.42 16.06
C ASN A 47 -10.14 16.16 15.56
N SER A 48 -10.80 15.09 16.00
CA SER A 48 -12.19 14.77 15.62
C SER A 48 -13.24 15.46 16.48
N LEU A 49 -12.87 16.05 17.62
CA LEU A 49 -13.78 16.80 18.48
C LEU A 49 -13.96 18.25 17.97
N PRO A 50 -15.21 18.78 17.89
CA PRO A 50 -15.43 20.19 17.61
C PRO A 50 -14.79 21.01 18.73
N SER A 51 -13.72 21.75 18.42
CA SER A 51 -12.98 22.56 19.39
C SER A 51 -13.91 23.61 20.01
N LEU A 52 -14.41 23.35 21.23
CA LEU A 52 -14.89 24.41 22.11
C LEU A 52 -13.66 25.01 22.81
N VAL A 53 -13.21 26.14 22.28
CA VAL A 53 -12.27 27.08 22.91
C VAL A 53 -10.87 26.51 23.23
N THR A 54 -9.92 26.77 22.34
CA THR A 54 -8.55 27.10 22.77
C THR A 54 -8.02 28.26 21.93
N LYS A 55 -8.14 29.47 22.50
CA LYS A 55 -7.47 30.68 22.02
C LYS A 55 -5.96 30.44 22.04
N GLY A 56 -5.29 30.71 20.91
CA GLY A 56 -3.87 31.10 20.95
C GLY A 56 -2.87 30.25 20.18
N ASN A 57 -3.24 29.62 19.07
CA ASN A 57 -2.28 29.29 18.02
C ASN A 57 -2.98 29.44 16.67
N LEU A 58 -2.36 30.15 15.72
CA LEU A 58 -2.73 30.08 14.30
C LEU A 58 -2.39 28.65 13.80
N GLY A 59 -3.18 27.69 14.25
CA GLY A 59 -3.01 26.27 13.97
C GLY A 59 -3.61 25.97 12.60
N ALA A 60 -2.75 25.50 11.69
CA ALA A 60 -3.11 24.90 10.42
C ALA A 60 -4.38 24.03 10.51
N ALA A 61 -5.17 24.00 9.44
CA ALA A 61 -6.44 23.27 9.41
C ALA A 61 -6.24 21.79 9.84
N PRO A 62 -7.25 21.12 10.43
CA PRO A 62 -7.13 19.74 10.90
C PRO A 62 -6.51 18.78 9.86
N LEU A 63 -6.85 18.98 8.58
CA LEU A 63 -6.30 18.22 7.46
C LEU A 63 -4.80 18.47 7.24
N GLU A 64 -4.35 19.73 7.27
CA GLU A 64 -2.94 20.09 7.13
C GLU A 64 -2.10 19.54 8.28
N ARG A 65 -2.67 19.50 9.50
CA ARG A 65 -2.01 18.88 10.66
C ARG A 65 -1.82 17.38 10.46
N ILE A 66 -2.84 16.66 9.97
CA ILE A 66 -2.74 15.22 9.67
C ILE A 66 -1.70 14.99 8.58
N HIS A 67 -1.71 15.78 7.51
CA HIS A 67 -0.73 15.66 6.44
C HIS A 67 0.71 15.83 6.96
N ARG A 68 0.97 16.83 7.82
CA ARG A 68 2.29 16.99 8.45
C ARG A 68 2.69 15.81 9.34
N LEU A 69 1.74 15.24 10.08
CA LEU A 69 2.01 14.05 10.89
C LEU A 69 2.39 12.86 9.99
N VAL A 70 1.62 12.58 8.94
CA VAL A 70 1.93 11.52 7.98
C VAL A 70 3.34 11.70 7.42
N GLN A 71 3.69 12.90 6.96
CA GLN A 71 5.03 13.17 6.41
C GLN A 71 6.15 12.97 7.45
N GLU A 72 5.97 13.43 8.68
CA GLU A 72 6.97 13.21 9.74
C GLU A 72 7.12 11.71 10.05
N GLU A 73 6.03 10.96 10.06
CA GLU A 73 6.08 9.50 10.28
C GLU A 73 6.79 8.77 9.13
N MET A 74 6.59 9.17 7.87
CA MET A 74 7.31 8.61 6.73
C MET A 74 8.83 8.85 6.85
N ASN A 75 9.24 10.03 7.32
CA ASN A 75 10.64 10.35 7.56
C ASN A 75 11.23 9.47 8.67
N VAL A 76 10.53 9.31 9.80
CA VAL A 76 10.97 8.45 10.91
C VAL A 76 11.10 6.99 10.48
N CYS A 77 10.15 6.49 9.68
CA CYS A 77 10.22 5.13 9.14
C CYS A 77 11.44 4.96 8.21
N SER A 78 11.68 5.91 7.31
CA SER A 78 12.81 5.87 6.37
C SER A 78 14.15 5.92 7.11
N GLU A 79 14.27 6.80 8.11
CA GLU A 79 15.44 6.87 8.99
C GLU A 79 15.68 5.55 9.74
N ALA A 80 14.64 4.91 10.25
CA ALA A 80 14.76 3.66 10.99
C ALA A 80 15.03 2.44 10.10
N ALA A 81 14.49 2.41 8.88
CA ALA A 81 14.77 1.39 7.87
C ALA A 81 16.24 1.48 7.39
N GLY A 82 16.78 2.69 7.25
CA GLY A 82 18.17 2.88 6.80
C GLY A 82 19.23 2.48 7.83
N ARG A 83 18.82 2.30 9.09
CA ARG A 83 19.70 1.87 10.19
C ARG A 83 19.74 0.36 10.38
N TYR A 84 18.79 -0.38 9.82
CA TYR A 84 18.73 -1.83 9.98
C TYR A 84 18.09 -2.48 8.74
N PRO A 85 18.78 -3.41 8.06
CA PRO A 85 18.27 -4.04 6.85
C PRO A 85 16.97 -4.80 7.15
N SER A 86 15.97 -4.65 6.27
CA SER A 86 14.67 -5.31 6.43
C SER A 86 14.03 -5.02 7.80
N ASN A 87 14.00 -3.75 8.21
CA ASN A 87 13.37 -3.33 9.46
C ASN A 87 11.83 -3.42 9.37
N TYR A 88 11.33 -4.62 9.62
CA TYR A 88 9.91 -4.95 9.64
C TYR A 88 9.07 -3.99 10.52
N ASN A 89 9.59 -3.56 11.67
CA ASN A 89 8.84 -2.68 12.58
C ASN A 89 8.64 -1.28 11.99
N ALA A 90 9.64 -0.75 11.28
CA ALA A 90 9.52 0.52 10.58
C ALA A 90 8.52 0.42 9.41
N TRP A 91 8.62 -0.60 8.57
CA TRP A 91 7.73 -0.78 7.42
C TRP A 91 6.29 -1.09 7.82
N SER A 92 6.07 -1.95 8.83
CA SER A 92 4.73 -2.20 9.37
C SER A 92 4.12 -0.97 10.04
N HIS A 93 4.92 -0.14 10.71
CA HIS A 93 4.46 1.16 11.20
C HIS A 93 4.06 2.09 10.05
N ARG A 94 4.83 2.13 8.96
CA ARG A 94 4.52 2.91 7.75
C ARG A 94 3.16 2.53 7.16
N ILE A 95 2.88 1.22 7.05
CA ILE A 95 1.56 0.68 6.66
C ILE A 95 0.47 1.18 7.61
N TRP A 96 0.68 1.04 8.92
CA TRP A 96 -0.29 1.47 9.93
C TRP A 96 -0.62 2.96 9.80
N VAL A 97 0.38 3.81 9.56
CA VAL A 97 0.19 5.26 9.35
C VAL A 97 -0.68 5.52 8.12
N LEU A 98 -0.42 4.83 7.01
CA LEU A 98 -1.25 4.97 5.80
C LEU A 98 -2.70 4.55 6.01
N GLN A 99 -2.93 3.46 6.75
CA GLN A 99 -4.28 2.99 7.06
C GLN A 99 -5.04 3.94 7.99
N HIS A 100 -4.38 4.45 9.03
CA HIS A 100 -5.06 5.16 10.12
C HIS A 100 -5.05 6.67 9.97
N LEU A 101 -3.96 7.26 9.47
CA LEU A 101 -3.80 8.71 9.29
C LEU A 101 -3.98 9.10 7.82
N GLY A 102 -3.29 8.39 6.90
CA GLY A 102 -3.34 8.68 5.46
C GLY A 102 -4.63 8.24 4.78
N LYS A 103 -5.46 7.45 5.47
CA LYS A 103 -6.74 6.89 5.01
C LYS A 103 -6.66 6.21 3.65
N LEU A 104 -5.49 5.71 3.24
CA LEU A 104 -5.27 5.07 1.95
C LEU A 104 -5.84 5.89 0.78
N THR A 105 -5.68 7.22 0.79
CA THR A 105 -6.09 8.04 -0.36
C THR A 105 -5.20 7.71 -1.56
N VAL A 106 -5.78 7.69 -2.75
CA VAL A 106 -5.07 7.40 -4.00
C VAL A 106 -3.80 8.25 -4.13
N LYS A 107 -3.91 9.56 -3.87
CA LYS A 107 -2.78 10.48 -3.92
C LYS A 107 -1.62 10.04 -3.00
N VAL A 108 -1.93 9.71 -1.74
CA VAL A 108 -0.88 9.31 -0.78
C VAL A 108 -0.24 7.98 -1.18
N LEU A 109 -1.02 7.04 -1.72
CA LEU A 109 -0.48 5.76 -2.21
C LEU A 109 0.46 5.97 -3.41
N LEU A 110 0.10 6.84 -4.36
CA LEU A 110 0.94 7.16 -5.52
C LEU A 110 2.21 7.93 -5.13
N ASP A 111 2.08 8.91 -4.23
CA ASP A 111 3.22 9.65 -3.68
C ASP A 111 4.21 8.69 -3.01
N GLU A 112 3.71 7.70 -2.25
CA GLU A 112 4.52 6.70 -1.57
C GLU A 112 5.16 5.67 -2.51
N LEU A 113 4.44 5.24 -3.56
CA LEU A 113 5.02 4.35 -4.57
C LEU A 113 6.17 5.05 -5.31
N SER A 114 6.01 6.35 -5.58
CA SER A 114 7.04 7.20 -6.19
C SER A 114 8.22 7.40 -5.23
N SER A 115 7.97 7.79 -3.97
CA SER A 115 9.01 8.12 -2.98
C SER A 115 9.87 6.91 -2.61
N THR A 116 9.29 5.71 -2.61
CA THR A 116 10.00 4.48 -2.23
C THR A 116 10.68 3.77 -3.41
N LYS A 117 10.53 4.25 -4.66
CA LYS A 117 11.20 3.65 -5.84
C LYS A 117 12.71 3.67 -5.67
N TYR A 118 13.28 4.83 -5.35
CA TYR A 118 14.72 4.99 -5.12
C TYR A 118 15.22 4.10 -3.96
N TRP A 119 14.40 3.94 -2.91
CA TRP A 119 14.77 3.11 -1.77
C TRP A 119 15.05 1.67 -2.17
N VAL A 120 14.10 1.04 -2.88
CA VAL A 120 14.22 -0.37 -3.27
C VAL A 120 15.29 -0.59 -4.33
N SER A 121 15.56 0.41 -5.19
CA SER A 121 16.70 0.37 -6.11
C SER A 121 18.06 0.36 -5.40
N MET A 122 18.16 0.95 -4.21
CA MET A 122 19.38 0.95 -3.39
C MET A 122 19.44 -0.21 -2.37
N HIS A 123 18.31 -0.85 -2.08
CA HIS A 123 18.19 -1.90 -1.08
C HIS A 123 17.50 -3.14 -1.65
N VAL A 124 18.11 -3.74 -2.68
CA VAL A 124 17.53 -4.84 -3.48
C VAL A 124 17.23 -6.12 -2.69
N SER A 125 17.77 -6.28 -1.48
CA SER A 125 17.49 -7.40 -0.57
C SER A 125 16.47 -7.05 0.55
N ASP A 126 15.90 -5.84 0.55
CA ASP A 126 14.95 -5.41 1.58
C ASP A 126 13.56 -6.00 1.32
N HIS A 127 13.34 -7.23 1.79
CA HIS A 127 12.05 -7.90 1.72
C HIS A 127 10.92 -7.07 2.33
N SER A 128 11.18 -6.33 3.41
CA SER A 128 10.15 -5.52 4.07
C SER A 128 9.77 -4.29 3.25
N GLY A 129 10.75 -3.68 2.57
CA GLY A 129 10.55 -2.57 1.64
C GLY A 129 9.76 -2.99 0.39
N PHE A 130 10.10 -4.13 -0.22
CA PHE A 130 9.32 -4.66 -1.35
C PHE A 130 7.89 -5.07 -0.94
N HIS A 131 7.73 -5.70 0.23
CA HIS A 131 6.40 -5.98 0.77
C HIS A 131 5.57 -4.71 0.98
N TYR A 132 6.19 -3.61 1.43
CA TYR A 132 5.51 -2.32 1.52
C TYR A 132 5.00 -1.83 0.15
N ARG A 133 5.80 -1.98 -0.90
CA ARG A 133 5.37 -1.64 -2.28
C ARG A 133 4.21 -2.51 -2.76
N GLN A 134 4.23 -3.82 -2.47
CA GLN A 134 3.10 -4.71 -2.75
C GLN A 134 1.83 -4.26 -2.01
N PHE A 135 1.95 -3.84 -0.75
CA PHE A 135 0.82 -3.28 0.01
C PHE A 135 0.24 -2.03 -0.68
N LEU A 136 1.09 -1.13 -1.18
CA LEU A 136 0.64 0.07 -1.91
C LEU A 136 -0.14 -0.29 -3.17
N LEU A 137 0.40 -1.21 -3.99
CA LEU A 137 -0.24 -1.67 -5.23
C LEU A 137 -1.57 -2.37 -4.94
N LYS A 138 -1.61 -3.31 -3.99
CA LYS A 138 -2.84 -4.00 -3.56
C LYS A 138 -3.89 -3.02 -3.03
N SER A 139 -3.46 -1.96 -2.34
CA SER A 139 -4.36 -0.90 -1.85
C SER A 139 -4.93 -0.05 -2.99
N LEU A 140 -4.12 0.28 -4.01
CA LEU A 140 -4.59 0.98 -5.22
C LEU A 140 -5.59 0.13 -6.01
N ILE A 141 -5.31 -1.16 -6.18
CA ILE A 141 -6.25 -2.12 -6.80
C ILE A 141 -7.58 -2.12 -6.03
N GLY A 142 -7.54 -2.30 -4.70
CA GLY A 142 -8.76 -2.30 -3.87
C GLY A 142 -9.59 -1.00 -3.96
N ARG A 143 -8.93 0.16 -4.11
CA ARG A 143 -9.60 1.46 -4.28
C ARG A 143 -10.33 1.55 -5.62
N THR A 144 -9.64 1.27 -6.73
CA THR A 144 -10.26 1.31 -8.07
C THR A 144 -11.49 0.42 -8.19
N VAL A 145 -11.49 -0.77 -7.56
CA VAL A 145 -12.64 -1.68 -7.55
C VAL A 145 -13.83 -1.09 -6.78
N THR A 146 -13.56 -0.44 -5.64
CA THR A 146 -14.59 0.16 -4.80
C THR A 146 -15.24 1.35 -5.53
N ASP A 147 -14.42 2.21 -6.15
CA ASP A 147 -14.89 3.40 -6.85
C ASP A 147 -15.73 3.02 -8.09
N ASN A 148 -15.32 1.99 -8.85
CA ASN A 148 -16.08 1.45 -9.98
C ASN A 148 -17.44 0.85 -9.56
N ASN A 149 -17.52 0.14 -8.43
CA ASN A 149 -18.77 -0.42 -7.94
C ASN A 149 -19.76 0.67 -7.49
N VAL A 150 -19.28 1.75 -6.86
CA VAL A 150 -20.11 2.89 -6.46
C VAL A 150 -20.65 3.64 -7.67
N LEU A 151 -19.84 3.83 -8.72
CA LEU A 151 -20.26 4.44 -9.98
C LEU A 151 -21.37 3.63 -10.67
N VAL A 152 -21.22 2.31 -10.76
CA VAL A 152 -22.23 1.42 -11.36
C VAL A 152 -23.53 1.44 -10.56
N GLN A 153 -23.46 1.43 -9.23
CA GLN A 153 -24.66 1.42 -8.38
C GLN A 153 -25.42 2.75 -8.43
N ASN A 154 -24.72 3.88 -8.50
CA ASN A 154 -25.34 5.20 -8.68
C ASN A 154 -26.00 5.36 -10.07
N GLN A 155 -25.46 4.71 -11.11
CA GLN A 155 -26.09 4.64 -12.43
C GLN A 155 -27.40 3.84 -12.41
N MET A 156 -27.45 2.72 -11.70
CA MET A 156 -28.65 1.89 -11.59
C MET A 156 -29.78 2.54 -10.77
N VAL A 157 -29.45 3.38 -9.78
CA VAL A 157 -30.44 4.14 -9.00
C VAL A 157 -31.02 5.29 -9.81
N ASN A 158 -30.26 5.89 -10.73
CA ASN A 158 -30.71 7.00 -11.55
C ASN A 158 -31.65 6.58 -12.70
N GLU A 159 -31.66 5.31 -13.11
CA GLU A 159 -32.60 4.79 -14.13
C GLU A 159 -33.99 4.43 -13.59
N GLN A 160 -34.21 4.46 -12.27
CA GLN A 160 -35.51 4.10 -11.66
C GLN A 160 -36.40 5.28 -11.24
N ASN A 161 -36.07 6.53 -11.59
CA ASN A 161 -36.94 7.68 -11.32
C ASN A 161 -37.03 8.68 -12.49
N PRO A 162 -37.95 8.49 -13.45
CA PRO A 162 -38.30 9.55 -14.37
C PRO A 162 -39.44 10.39 -13.77
N SER A 163 -39.14 11.40 -12.95
CA SER A 163 -40.12 12.50 -12.76
C SER A 163 -39.50 13.85 -12.40
N LEU A 164 -39.62 14.75 -13.38
CA LEU A 164 -39.88 16.18 -13.30
C LEU A 164 -38.81 17.09 -12.66
N GLN A 165 -38.02 17.67 -13.57
CA GLN A 165 -37.32 18.94 -13.40
C GLN A 165 -38.27 20.04 -12.89
N LYS A 166 -37.81 20.79 -11.88
CA LYS A 166 -38.01 22.24 -11.85
C LYS A 166 -36.76 22.90 -11.29
N GLU A 167 -36.20 23.76 -12.13
CA GLU A 167 -35.07 24.65 -11.88
C GLU A 167 -35.36 25.53 -10.66
N GLU A 168 -34.38 25.67 -9.76
CA GLU A 168 -34.17 26.92 -9.06
C GLU A 168 -32.66 27.14 -8.85
N GLU A 169 -32.24 28.30 -9.33
CA GLU A 169 -30.89 28.81 -9.45
C GLU A 169 -30.38 29.24 -8.07
N SER A 170 -29.32 28.62 -7.57
CA SER A 170 -28.54 29.13 -6.44
C SER A 170 -27.06 28.92 -6.72
N ALA A 171 -26.49 29.86 -7.45
CA ALA A 171 -25.04 30.01 -7.58
C ALA A 171 -24.45 30.45 -6.23
N GLY A 172 -23.56 29.63 -5.66
CA GLY A 172 -22.82 30.03 -4.48
C GLY A 172 -22.06 28.91 -3.79
N ALA A 173 -20.82 28.70 -4.22
CA ALA A 173 -19.73 28.06 -3.46
C ALA A 173 -19.86 26.55 -3.16
N GLU A 174 -19.54 25.71 -4.16
CA GLU A 174 -18.96 24.38 -3.93
C GLU A 174 -18.21 23.92 -5.19
N ALA A 175 -17.26 24.74 -5.64
CA ALA A 175 -16.31 24.40 -6.70
C ALA A 175 -14.91 24.31 -6.12
N ALA A 176 -14.68 23.29 -5.29
CA ALA A 176 -13.33 22.86 -4.94
C ALA A 176 -13.35 21.39 -4.51
N CYS A 177 -12.57 20.59 -5.24
CA CYS A 177 -11.99 19.30 -4.80
C CYS A 177 -12.86 18.05 -4.95
N VAL A 178 -13.05 17.56 -6.18
CA VAL A 178 -12.70 16.16 -6.51
C VAL A 178 -12.26 16.11 -7.98
N GLU A 179 -10.99 16.39 -8.27
CA GLU A 179 -10.39 15.77 -9.46
C GLU A 179 -10.19 14.30 -9.10
N GLU A 180 -11.15 13.45 -9.44
CA GLU A 180 -10.92 12.00 -9.43
C GLU A 180 -9.86 11.72 -10.49
N GLN A 181 -8.60 11.71 -10.06
CA GLN A 181 -7.49 11.21 -10.87
C GLN A 181 -7.80 9.74 -11.17
N ASN A 182 -8.31 9.49 -12.37
CA ASN A 182 -8.46 8.15 -12.90
C ASN A 182 -7.05 7.54 -12.92
N VAL A 183 -6.79 6.63 -11.98
CA VAL A 183 -5.50 5.97 -11.85
C VAL A 183 -5.41 4.94 -12.96
N ASP A 184 -4.46 5.14 -13.89
CA ASP A 184 -4.08 4.11 -14.85
C ASP A 184 -3.33 2.98 -14.14
N LEU A 185 -4.09 2.11 -13.48
CA LEU A 185 -3.61 1.00 -12.69
C LEU A 185 -2.80 -0.01 -13.51
N PRO A 186 -3.21 -0.39 -14.74
CA PRO A 186 -2.38 -1.21 -15.63
C PRO A 186 -0.98 -0.61 -15.84
N CYS A 187 -0.90 0.69 -16.14
CA CYS A 187 0.38 1.37 -16.33
C CYS A 187 1.26 1.32 -15.06
N ARG A 188 0.68 1.46 -13.86
CA ARG A 188 1.45 1.37 -12.60
C ARG A 188 2.00 -0.03 -12.31
N LEU A 189 1.30 -1.08 -12.73
CA LEU A 189 1.78 -2.45 -12.59
C LEU A 189 2.86 -2.76 -13.63
N GLU A 190 2.73 -2.22 -14.85
CA GLU A 190 3.74 -2.29 -15.89
C GLU A 190 5.04 -1.60 -15.49
N GLU A 191 4.97 -0.36 -14.98
CA GLU A 191 6.13 0.37 -14.45
C GLU A 191 6.83 -0.39 -13.30
N GLU A 192 6.08 -1.12 -12.48
CA GLU A 192 6.64 -1.92 -11.39
C GLU A 192 7.32 -3.20 -11.90
N LEU A 193 6.77 -3.87 -12.91
CA LEU A 193 7.40 -5.03 -13.55
C LEU A 193 8.67 -4.63 -14.32
N GLU A 194 8.67 -3.47 -14.97
CA GLU A 194 9.87 -2.91 -15.60
C GLU A 194 10.97 -2.65 -14.54
N LEU A 195 10.61 -2.03 -13.40
CA LEU A 195 11.52 -1.87 -12.27
C LEU A 195 12.07 -3.22 -11.78
N CYS A 196 11.23 -4.25 -11.66
CA CYS A 196 11.69 -5.60 -11.27
C CYS A 196 12.72 -6.13 -12.28
N THR A 197 12.41 -6.03 -13.56
CA THR A 197 13.28 -6.47 -14.67
C THR A 197 14.65 -5.78 -14.61
N GLU A 198 14.67 -4.45 -14.47
CA GLU A 198 15.90 -3.66 -14.36
C GLU A 198 16.75 -4.08 -13.16
N LEU A 199 16.12 -4.30 -11.99
CA LEU A 199 16.82 -4.69 -10.78
C LEU A 199 17.34 -6.13 -10.85
N ILE A 200 16.57 -7.06 -11.41
CA ILE A 200 16.98 -8.46 -11.59
C ILE A 200 18.16 -8.56 -12.56
N ASP A 201 18.16 -7.77 -13.65
CA ASP A 201 19.27 -7.71 -14.60
C ASP A 201 20.51 -7.05 -13.97
N SER A 202 20.34 -5.99 -13.19
CA SER A 202 21.45 -5.23 -12.59
C SER A 202 22.06 -5.89 -11.36
N TYR A 203 21.26 -6.62 -10.59
CA TYR A 203 21.63 -7.23 -9.31
C TYR A 203 21.19 -8.71 -9.29
N PRO A 204 21.95 -9.60 -9.95
CA PRO A 204 21.63 -11.02 -9.97
C PRO A 204 21.79 -11.67 -8.58
N GLY A 205 21.02 -12.72 -8.31
CA GLY A 205 21.16 -13.54 -7.10
C GLY A 205 20.31 -13.07 -5.90
N HIS A 206 19.36 -12.17 -6.09
CA HIS A 206 18.48 -11.67 -5.03
C HIS A 206 17.07 -12.25 -5.13
N GLU A 207 16.76 -13.23 -4.27
CA GLU A 207 15.44 -13.87 -4.18
C GLU A 207 14.29 -12.87 -4.02
N THR A 208 14.53 -11.81 -3.24
CA THR A 208 13.55 -10.74 -2.97
C THR A 208 12.95 -10.16 -4.26
N LEU A 209 13.78 -9.93 -5.29
CA LEU A 209 13.36 -9.32 -6.54
C LEU A 209 12.44 -10.26 -7.34
N TRP A 210 12.80 -11.55 -7.39
CA TRP A 210 12.00 -12.58 -8.05
C TRP A 210 10.66 -12.81 -7.37
N CYS A 211 10.64 -12.88 -6.03
CA CYS A 211 9.39 -12.96 -5.27
C CYS A 211 8.50 -11.74 -5.46
N HIS A 212 9.09 -10.54 -5.54
CA HIS A 212 8.33 -9.31 -5.78
C HIS A 212 7.74 -9.26 -7.20
N SER A 213 8.52 -9.69 -8.20
CA SER A 213 8.07 -9.80 -9.59
C SER A 213 6.87 -10.77 -9.73
N ASP A 214 6.94 -11.93 -9.08
CA ASP A 214 5.87 -12.95 -9.03
C ASP A 214 4.57 -12.37 -8.52
N GLU A 215 4.62 -11.72 -7.36
CA GLU A 215 3.45 -11.10 -6.77
C GLU A 215 2.90 -9.95 -7.62
N THR A 216 3.77 -9.15 -8.24
CA THR A 216 3.37 -8.02 -9.09
C THR A 216 2.66 -8.51 -10.35
N LEU A 217 3.18 -9.57 -10.99
CA LEU A 217 2.57 -10.22 -12.16
C LEU A 217 1.23 -10.88 -11.77
N ASN A 218 1.17 -11.53 -10.61
CA ASN A 218 -0.10 -12.08 -10.11
C ASN A 218 -1.17 -10.97 -9.93
N ASN A 219 -0.78 -9.80 -9.42
CA ASN A 219 -1.68 -8.66 -9.27
C ASN A 219 -2.14 -8.06 -10.61
N SER A 220 -1.35 -8.15 -11.68
CA SER A 220 -1.74 -7.65 -13.01
C SER A 220 -2.73 -8.57 -13.74
N HIS A 221 -2.72 -9.87 -13.41
CA HIS A 221 -3.61 -10.86 -14.04
C HIS A 221 -4.88 -11.17 -13.25
N ASN A 222 -4.93 -10.88 -11.94
CA ASN A 222 -6.12 -11.13 -11.14
C ASN A 222 -7.22 -10.09 -11.41
N SER A 223 -8.32 -10.55 -11.99
CA SER A 223 -9.59 -9.82 -12.01
C SER A 223 -10.22 -9.81 -10.60
N PRO A 224 -10.95 -8.76 -10.17
CA PRO A 224 -11.16 -8.38 -8.76
C PRO A 224 -11.96 -9.33 -7.84
N ALA A 225 -12.27 -10.55 -8.27
CA ALA A 225 -13.23 -11.42 -7.57
C ALA A 225 -12.67 -12.13 -6.32
N THR A 226 -11.39 -11.97 -6.00
CA THR A 226 -10.76 -12.57 -4.80
C THR A 226 -10.04 -11.51 -3.96
N SER A 227 -10.77 -10.48 -3.54
CA SER A 227 -10.29 -9.54 -2.52
C SER A 227 -10.35 -10.20 -1.13
N HIS A 228 -9.37 -11.05 -0.80
CA HIS A 228 -9.01 -11.17 0.61
C HIS A 228 -8.44 -9.81 1.01
N MET A 229 -9.10 -9.12 1.94
CA MET A 229 -8.52 -7.92 2.54
C MET A 229 -7.09 -8.24 2.96
N ALA A 230 -6.14 -7.42 2.50
CA ALA A 230 -4.74 -7.54 2.85
C ALA A 230 -4.66 -7.58 4.38
N GLN A 231 -4.43 -8.77 4.94
CA GLN A 231 -4.20 -8.93 6.37
C GLN A 231 -3.00 -8.05 6.69
N ALA A 232 -3.25 -7.03 7.51
CA ALA A 232 -2.17 -6.35 8.19
C ALA A 232 -1.36 -7.44 8.89
N MET A 233 -0.05 -7.41 8.76
CA MET A 233 0.78 -8.38 9.45
C MET A 233 0.68 -8.10 10.95
N ASP A 234 -0.23 -8.83 11.60
CA ASP A 234 -0.60 -8.62 13.00
C ASP A 234 0.51 -9.15 13.90
N VAL A 235 1.21 -8.23 14.54
CA VAL A 235 1.98 -8.49 15.75
C VAL A 235 1.14 -7.95 16.89
N ASP A 236 0.13 -8.72 17.30
CA ASP A 236 -0.48 -8.70 18.63
C ASP A 236 -1.39 -9.93 18.74
N GLY A 237 -0.90 -10.96 19.43
CA GLY A 237 -1.65 -12.20 19.64
C GLY A 237 -2.74 -12.03 20.69
N LEU A 238 -3.99 -12.27 20.29
CA LEU A 238 -5.07 -12.70 21.17
C LEU A 238 -6.00 -13.64 20.38
N ASN A 239 -6.04 -14.88 20.87
CA ASN A 239 -6.78 -16.05 20.42
C ASN A 239 -8.31 -15.80 20.34
N GLU A 240 -9.00 -16.38 19.35
CA GLU A 240 -10.20 -17.21 19.52
C GLU A 240 -10.58 -17.97 18.23
N SER A 241 -11.32 -19.06 18.41
CA SER A 241 -11.41 -20.25 17.57
C SER A 241 -12.75 -20.42 16.81
N SER A 242 -12.70 -21.28 15.77
CA SER A 242 -13.81 -22.00 15.08
C SER A 242 -14.63 -21.18 14.07
N SER A 243 -15.03 -21.66 12.89
CA SER A 243 -15.58 -22.97 12.55
C SER A 243 -15.64 -23.20 11.01
N LYS A 244 -15.89 -24.46 10.64
CA LYS A 244 -16.02 -25.08 9.30
C LYS A 244 -17.03 -24.39 8.37
N GLN A 245 -16.77 -24.41 7.05
CA GLN A 245 -17.71 -24.95 6.05
C GLN A 245 -17.00 -25.09 4.69
N GLY A 246 -17.19 -26.21 3.99
CA GLY A 246 -16.80 -26.37 2.58
C GLY A 246 -18.02 -26.49 1.67
N TYR A 247 -17.89 -26.17 0.37
CA TYR A 247 -18.65 -26.79 -0.74
C TYR A 247 -18.12 -26.36 -2.14
N THR A 248 -17.89 -27.40 -2.96
CA THR A 248 -17.78 -27.65 -4.43
C THR A 248 -17.47 -26.60 -5.53
N GLN A 249 -16.71 -27.13 -6.51
CA GLN A 249 -16.49 -26.70 -7.90
C GLN A 249 -17.76 -26.43 -8.72
N GLU A 250 -17.68 -25.44 -9.62
CA GLU A 250 -18.23 -25.52 -10.98
C GLU A 250 -17.32 -24.77 -11.97
N THR A 251 -16.66 -25.51 -12.87
CA THR A 251 -15.92 -24.98 -14.01
C THR A 251 -16.85 -24.68 -15.18
N LYS A 252 -17.03 -23.40 -15.54
CA LYS A 252 -17.57 -23.01 -16.85
C LYS A 252 -16.70 -21.94 -17.49
N ARG A 253 -15.95 -22.37 -18.52
CA ARG A 253 -15.12 -21.55 -19.43
C ARG A 253 -15.98 -20.49 -20.13
N LEU A 254 -15.74 -19.22 -19.83
CA LEU A 254 -16.08 -18.11 -20.71
C LEU A 254 -14.96 -17.93 -21.74
N LYS A 255 -15.33 -17.85 -23.01
CA LYS A 255 -14.44 -17.65 -24.16
C LYS A 255 -13.71 -16.30 -24.01
N ARG A 256 -12.37 -16.30 -24.06
CA ARG A 256 -11.53 -15.10 -24.09
C ARG A 256 -11.85 -14.25 -25.32
N ALA A 257 -12.08 -12.96 -25.09
CA ALA A 257 -11.98 -11.90 -26.10
C ALA A 257 -10.50 -11.64 -26.44
N PRO A 258 -10.17 -10.96 -27.57
CA PRO A 258 -8.80 -10.81 -28.04
C PRO A 258 -7.95 -10.04 -27.02
N MET A 259 -6.74 -10.56 -26.76
CA MET A 259 -5.77 -9.95 -25.85
C MET A 259 -5.36 -8.59 -26.42
N GLN A 260 -5.57 -7.52 -25.64
CA GLN A 260 -4.85 -6.27 -25.84
C GLN A 260 -3.39 -6.51 -25.46
N ASP A 261 -2.47 -5.86 -26.17
CA ASP A 261 -1.01 -5.90 -25.98
C ASP A 261 -0.60 -5.27 -24.62
N SER A 262 -1.07 -5.80 -23.50
CA SER A 262 -0.39 -5.67 -22.22
C SER A 262 0.78 -6.66 -22.19
N LEU A 263 1.81 -6.39 -21.39
CA LEU A 263 2.92 -7.28 -21.06
C LEU A 263 2.47 -8.75 -20.96
N GLY A 264 2.53 -9.45 -22.09
CA GLY A 264 2.00 -10.80 -22.21
C GLY A 264 2.92 -11.79 -21.51
N PRO A 265 2.43 -12.97 -21.14
CA PRO A 265 3.24 -14.11 -20.73
C PRO A 265 4.49 -14.32 -21.58
N GLU A 266 4.40 -14.05 -22.88
CA GLU A 266 5.47 -14.18 -23.85
C GLU A 266 6.66 -13.27 -23.55
N MET A 267 6.44 -12.06 -23.02
CA MET A 267 7.53 -11.16 -22.66
C MET A 267 8.28 -11.67 -21.43
N GLU A 268 7.54 -12.13 -20.41
CA GLU A 268 8.11 -12.76 -19.22
C GLU A 268 8.93 -14.01 -19.57
N TYR A 269 8.42 -14.88 -20.45
CA TYR A 269 9.18 -16.06 -20.91
C TYR A 269 10.48 -15.67 -21.61
N ARG A 270 10.45 -14.66 -22.50
CA ARG A 270 11.65 -14.16 -23.18
C ARG A 270 12.65 -13.55 -22.19
N PHE A 271 12.17 -12.81 -21.20
CA PHE A 271 13.02 -12.28 -20.14
C PHE A 271 13.72 -13.40 -19.39
N ILE A 272 12.98 -14.42 -18.95
CA ILE A 272 13.55 -15.58 -18.25
C ILE A 272 14.57 -16.33 -19.13
N ASP A 273 14.27 -16.54 -20.42
CA ASP A 273 15.21 -17.19 -21.35
C ASP A 273 16.50 -16.36 -21.54
N LYS A 274 16.38 -15.03 -21.61
CA LYS A 274 17.53 -14.12 -21.65
C LYS A 274 18.37 -14.24 -20.37
N VAL A 275 17.74 -14.25 -19.20
CA VAL A 275 18.44 -14.41 -17.92
C VAL A 275 19.15 -15.76 -17.87
N LEU A 276 18.46 -16.86 -18.16
CA LEU A 276 19.03 -18.22 -18.10
C LEU A 276 20.17 -18.45 -19.12
N SER A 277 20.12 -17.80 -20.29
CA SER A 277 21.17 -17.94 -21.31
C SER A 277 22.43 -17.11 -21.02
N THR A 278 22.32 -16.05 -20.21
CA THR A 278 23.42 -15.12 -19.93
C THR A 278 23.93 -15.19 -18.49
N CYS A 279 23.19 -15.81 -17.57
CA CYS A 279 23.53 -15.82 -16.15
C CYS A 279 24.80 -16.62 -15.87
N ARG A 280 25.69 -16.01 -15.07
CA ARG A 280 26.86 -16.68 -14.48
C ARG A 280 26.66 -16.98 -12.99
N ASP A 281 25.69 -16.33 -12.38
CA ASP A 281 25.34 -16.47 -10.97
C ASP A 281 24.42 -17.68 -10.76
N ALA A 282 24.81 -18.58 -9.85
CA ALA A 282 24.09 -19.84 -9.62
C ALA A 282 22.74 -19.62 -8.93
N ASP A 283 22.64 -18.64 -8.03
CA ASP A 283 21.40 -18.30 -7.36
C ASP A 283 20.43 -17.65 -8.34
N GLN A 284 20.90 -16.76 -9.22
CA GLN A 284 20.10 -16.18 -10.29
C GLN A 284 19.51 -17.25 -11.22
N ALA A 285 20.32 -18.23 -11.64
CA ALA A 285 19.84 -19.35 -12.45
C ALA A 285 18.77 -20.17 -11.71
N ARG A 286 18.97 -20.40 -10.40
CA ARG A 286 18.01 -21.12 -9.55
C ARG A 286 16.69 -20.36 -9.42
N PHE A 287 16.74 -19.05 -9.16
CA PHE A 287 15.55 -18.22 -9.02
C PHE A 287 14.79 -18.06 -10.33
N ALA A 288 15.48 -17.77 -11.44
CA ALA A 288 14.87 -17.72 -12.77
C ALA A 288 14.19 -19.05 -13.15
N THR A 289 14.82 -20.18 -12.81
CA THR A 289 14.24 -21.51 -13.02
C THR A 289 13.00 -21.74 -12.16
N ALA A 290 13.02 -21.32 -10.90
CA ALA A 290 11.88 -21.42 -9.99
C ALA A 290 10.72 -20.55 -10.48
N TYR A 291 11.01 -19.31 -10.86
CA TYR A 291 10.04 -18.35 -11.42
C TYR A 291 9.40 -18.88 -12.71
N ARG A 292 10.20 -19.48 -13.62
CA ARG A 292 9.65 -20.18 -14.81
C ARG A 292 8.65 -21.27 -14.46
N LYS A 293 8.98 -22.13 -13.49
CA LYS A 293 8.08 -23.22 -13.06
C LYS A 293 6.79 -22.68 -12.48
N TRP A 294 6.89 -21.62 -11.66
CA TRP A 294 5.73 -20.92 -11.15
C TRP A 294 4.90 -20.34 -12.30
N LEU A 295 5.50 -19.63 -13.26
CA LEU A 295 4.80 -19.00 -14.37
C LEU A 295 4.02 -20.00 -15.23
N VAL A 296 4.60 -21.19 -15.50
CA VAL A 296 3.91 -22.29 -16.19
C VAL A 296 2.67 -22.73 -15.42
N THR A 297 2.81 -22.92 -14.11
CA THR A 297 1.70 -23.32 -13.22
C THR A 297 0.62 -22.23 -13.16
N PHE A 298 1.04 -20.97 -13.06
CA PHE A 298 0.19 -19.79 -12.97
C PHE A 298 -0.68 -19.60 -14.22
N LEU A 299 -0.11 -19.82 -15.40
CA LEU A 299 -0.81 -19.69 -16.68
C LEU A 299 -1.61 -20.93 -17.08
N GLY A 300 -1.49 -22.03 -16.32
CA GLY A 300 -2.19 -23.29 -16.56
C GLY A 300 -1.76 -24.00 -17.84
N GLN A 301 -0.47 -23.91 -18.19
CA GLN A 301 0.14 -24.61 -19.33
C GLN A 301 0.86 -25.89 -18.89
#